data_AF-A0A4U9DGY0-F1
#
_entry.id   AF-A0A4U9DGY0-F1
#
_cell.length_a   1.000
_cell.length_b   1.000
_cell.length_c   1.000
_cell.angle_alpha   90.00
_cell.angle_beta   90.00
_cell.angle_gamma   90.00
#
_symmetry.space_group_name_H-M   'P 1'
#
loop_
_entity.id
_entity.type
_entity.pdbx_description
1 polymer ?
#
loop_
_entity_poly.entity_id
_entity_poly.type
_entity_poly.pdbx_seq_one_letter_code
_entity_poly.pdbx_strand_id
1 'polypeptide(L)'
;MNRMKQTIRARRKRHFNAEHQHTRKKSIDLEFVVWQRLAGLAQRRGKTLSETIVQLIEDAEHKEKYASKMSSLKHDLQVLLGKE
;
A
#
# COMPACT_ATOMS: atom_id res chain seq x y z
N MET A 1 -25.30 22.74 13.90
CA MET A 1 -24.36 22.54 15.03
C MET A 1 -23.23 21.51 14.77
N ASN A 2 -23.46 20.45 13.98
CA ASN A 2 -22.46 19.38 13.77
C ASN A 2 -21.18 19.77 13.01
N ARG A 3 -21.29 20.69 12.02
CA ARG A 3 -20.14 21.17 11.24
C ARG A 3 -19.07 21.85 12.12
N MET A 4 -19.49 22.75 13.02
CA MET A 4 -18.58 23.44 13.94
C MET A 4 -17.82 22.44 14.83
N LYS A 5 -18.53 21.46 15.42
CA LYS A 5 -17.90 20.42 16.25
C LYS A 5 -16.90 19.59 15.45
N GLN A 6 -17.22 19.21 14.20
CA GLN A 6 -16.31 18.49 13.30
C GLN A 6 -15.05 19.30 12.99
N THR A 7 -15.19 20.59 12.67
CA THR A 7 -14.05 21.48 12.39
C THR A 7 -13.11 21.59 13.59
N ILE A 8 -13.65 21.77 14.79
CA ILE A 8 -12.84 21.84 16.02
C ILE A 8 -12.10 20.52 16.27
N ARG A 9 -12.76 19.36 16.09
CA ARG A 9 -12.11 18.05 16.23
C ARG A 9 -10.97 17.85 15.24
N ALA A 10 -11.18 18.20 13.97
CA ALA A 10 -10.15 18.11 12.94
C ALA A 10 -8.94 19.01 13.26
N ARG A 11 -9.18 20.25 13.71
CA ARG A 11 -8.12 21.19 14.12
C ARG A 11 -7.31 20.64 15.30
N ARG A 12 -7.96 20.17 16.36
CA ARG A 12 -7.28 19.59 17.53
C ARG A 12 -6.42 18.39 17.15
N LYS A 13 -6.97 17.44 16.36
CA LYS A 13 -6.20 16.28 15.89
C LYS A 13 -4.97 16.69 15.09
N ARG A 14 -5.12 17.62 14.14
CA ARG A 14 -4.00 18.11 13.32
C ARG A 14 -2.92 18.81 14.14
N HIS A 15 -3.31 19.54 15.19
CA HIS A 15 -2.38 20.20 16.11
C HIS A 15 -1.47 19.17 16.79
N PHE A 16 -2.04 18.19 17.49
CA PHE A 16 -1.24 17.16 18.18
C PHE A 16 -0.46 16.27 17.20
N ASN A 17 -1.05 15.92 16.04
CA ASN A 17 -0.34 15.16 15.01
C ASN A 17 0.84 15.93 14.39
N ALA A 18 0.92 17.26 14.52
CA ALA A 18 2.05 18.02 14.00
C ALA A 18 3.33 17.85 14.84
N GLU A 19 3.18 17.46 16.11
CA GLU A 19 4.28 17.29 17.06
C GLU A 19 5.19 16.11 16.69
N HIS A 20 4.63 15.06 16.07
CA HIS A 20 5.37 13.84 15.69
C HIS A 20 5.38 13.64 14.18
N GLN A 21 6.56 13.51 13.56
CA GLN A 21 6.66 13.38 12.10
C GLN A 21 5.87 12.19 11.54
N HIS A 22 5.85 11.05 12.21
CA HIS A 22 5.15 9.84 11.77
C HIS A 22 3.62 9.94 11.85
N THR A 23 3.06 10.91 12.60
CA THR A 23 1.60 11.14 12.67
C THR A 23 1.13 12.26 11.75
N ARG A 24 2.05 13.03 11.16
CA ARG A 24 1.77 14.02 10.12
C ARG A 24 1.30 13.32 8.84
N LYS A 25 0.31 13.91 8.17
CA LYS A 25 -0.23 13.42 6.90
C LYS A 25 0.12 14.39 5.77
N LYS A 26 0.28 13.86 4.56
CA LYS A 26 0.60 14.62 3.35
C LYS A 26 -0.59 14.58 2.40
N SER A 27 -0.92 15.71 1.82
CA SER A 27 -1.85 15.77 0.68
C SER A 27 -1.06 15.52 -0.59
N ILE A 28 -1.57 14.64 -1.44
CA ILE A 28 -1.00 14.33 -2.76
C ILE A 28 -2.14 14.33 -3.77
N ASP A 29 -1.85 14.82 -4.96
CA ASP A 29 -2.77 14.74 -6.08
C ASP A 29 -2.44 13.51 -6.93
N LEU A 30 -3.48 12.81 -7.36
CA LEU A 30 -3.38 11.63 -8.22
C LEU A 30 -4.28 11.84 -9.43
N GLU A 31 -3.82 11.36 -10.58
CA GLU A 31 -4.67 11.23 -11.76
C GLU A 31 -5.89 10.38 -11.44
N PHE A 32 -7.05 10.76 -11.98
CA PHE A 32 -8.33 10.14 -11.65
C PHE A 32 -8.31 8.61 -11.81
N VAL A 33 -7.73 8.11 -12.90
CA VAL A 33 -7.65 6.67 -13.20
C VAL A 33 -6.80 5.93 -12.16
N VAL A 34 -5.71 6.54 -11.70
CA VAL A 34 -4.82 5.97 -10.68
C VAL A 34 -5.55 5.92 -9.34
N TRP A 35 -6.18 7.02 -8.95
CA TRP A 35 -6.98 7.09 -7.74
C TRP A 35 -8.12 6.07 -7.75
N GLN A 36 -8.85 5.93 -8.86
CA GLN A 36 -9.97 4.99 -8.98
C GLN A 36 -9.52 3.54 -8.75
N ARG A 37 -8.39 3.15 -9.33
CA ARG A 37 -7.82 1.79 -9.15
C ARG A 37 -7.37 1.56 -7.72
N LEU A 38 -6.65 2.52 -7.13
CA LEU A 38 -6.16 2.43 -5.76
C LEU A 38 -7.32 2.38 -4.74
N ALA A 39 -8.30 3.27 -4.89
CA ALA A 39 -9.48 3.33 -4.04
C ALA A 39 -10.31 2.05 -4.13
N GLY A 40 -10.55 1.56 -5.34
CA GLY A 40 -11.26 0.29 -5.54
C GLY A 40 -10.52 -0.90 -4.92
N LEU A 41 -9.19 -0.96 -5.02
CA LEU A 41 -8.40 -2.02 -4.40
C LEU A 41 -8.44 -1.94 -2.87
N ALA A 42 -8.25 -0.75 -2.30
CA ALA A 42 -8.28 -0.52 -0.86
C ALA A 42 -9.65 -0.89 -0.27
N GLN A 43 -10.74 -0.49 -0.94
CA GLN A 43 -12.10 -0.84 -0.54
C GLN A 43 -12.33 -2.36 -0.58
N ARG A 44 -11.94 -3.05 -1.66
CA ARG A 44 -12.07 -4.52 -1.76
C ARG A 44 -11.26 -5.25 -0.68
N ARG A 45 -10.11 -4.72 -0.28
CA ARG A 45 -9.26 -5.29 0.78
C ARG A 45 -9.70 -4.88 2.20
N GLY A 46 -10.67 -3.98 2.35
CA GLY A 46 -11.08 -3.45 3.65
C GLY A 46 -9.99 -2.64 4.37
N LYS A 47 -9.06 -2.04 3.61
CA LYS A 47 -7.89 -1.31 4.13
C LYS A 47 -7.95 0.17 3.75
N THR A 48 -7.22 1.02 4.46
CA THR A 48 -7.03 2.42 4.06
C THR A 48 -6.13 2.51 2.82
N LEU A 49 -6.20 3.64 2.10
CA LEU A 49 -5.34 3.88 0.94
C LEU A 49 -3.85 3.77 1.32
N SER A 50 -3.45 4.35 2.46
CA SER A 50 -2.06 4.32 2.93
C SER A 50 -1.57 2.90 3.21
N GLU A 51 -2.36 2.08 3.91
CA GLU A 51 -2.00 0.67 4.18
C GLU A 51 -1.92 -0.17 2.90
N THR A 52 -2.79 0.14 1.93
CA THR A 52 -2.79 -0.52 0.63
C THR A 52 -1.52 -0.17 -0.16
N ILE A 53 -1.07 1.09 -0.13
CA ILE A 53 0.19 1.50 -0.77
C ILE A 53 1.37 0.76 -0.17
N VAL A 54 1.46 0.64 1.16
CA VAL A 54 2.55 -0.09 1.84
C VAL A 54 2.62 -1.54 1.34
N GLN A 55 1.49 -2.24 1.31
CA GLN A 55 1.44 -3.63 0.81
C GLN A 55 1.81 -3.72 -0.67
N LEU A 56 1.38 -2.77 -1.50
CA LEU A 56 1.73 -2.78 -2.92
C LEU A 56 3.23 -2.59 -3.14
N ILE A 57 3.89 -1.77 -2.31
CA ILE A 57 5.34 -1.58 -2.36
C ILE A 57 6.04 -2.88 -1.96
N GLU A 58 5.65 -3.48 -0.83
CA GLU A 58 6.20 -4.76 -0.35
C GLU A 58 6.01 -5.87 -1.41
N ASP A 59 4.78 -6.03 -1.93
CA ASP A 59 4.44 -7.02 -2.96
C ASP A 59 5.29 -6.81 -4.23
N ALA A 60 5.52 -5.56 -4.63
CA ALA A 60 6.33 -5.22 -5.80
C ALA A 60 7.83 -5.53 -5.58
N GLU A 61 8.38 -5.21 -4.41
CA GLU A 61 9.77 -5.53 -4.04
C GLU A 61 10.02 -7.04 -3.97
N HIS A 62 9.02 -7.81 -3.54
CA HIS A 62 9.12 -9.26 -3.48
C HIS A 62 8.89 -9.97 -4.82
N LYS A 63 8.23 -9.32 -5.79
CA LYS A 63 7.88 -9.93 -7.09
C LYS A 63 9.10 -10.51 -7.82
N GLU A 64 10.22 -9.77 -7.86
CA GLU A 64 11.45 -10.23 -8.53
C GLU A 64 12.09 -11.40 -7.78
N LYS A 65 12.15 -11.32 -6.45
CA LYS A 65 12.67 -12.41 -5.60
C LYS A 65 11.87 -13.70 -5.79
N TYR A 66 10.54 -13.59 -5.87
CA TYR A 66 9.67 -14.74 -6.14
C TYR A 66 9.88 -15.30 -7.54
N ALA A 67 10.03 -14.45 -8.56
CA ALA A 67 10.27 -14.90 -9.93
C ALA A 67 11.60 -15.67 -10.05
N SER A 68 12.68 -15.13 -9.46
CA SER A 68 13.99 -15.80 -9.42
C SER A 68 13.93 -17.13 -8.67
N LYS A 69 13.32 -17.16 -7.48
CA LYS A 69 13.18 -18.39 -6.69
C LYS A 69 12.34 -19.45 -7.41
N MET A 70 11.26 -19.05 -8.08
CA MET A 70 10.42 -19.96 -8.86
C MET A 70 11.19 -20.52 -10.07
N SER A 71 11.98 -19.67 -10.75
CA SER A 71 12.82 -20.10 -11.87
C SER A 71 13.89 -21.10 -11.43
N SER A 72 14.58 -20.84 -10.30
CA SER A 72 15.57 -21.76 -9.72
C SER A 72 14.92 -23.09 -9.37
N LEU A 73 13.80 -23.07 -8.62
CA LEU A 73 13.12 -24.29 -8.21
C LEU A 73 12.68 -25.14 -9.41
N LYS A 74 12.16 -24.49 -10.47
CA LYS A 74 11.79 -25.18 -11.70
C LYS A 74 13.01 -25.84 -12.36
N HIS A 75 14.12 -25.11 -12.46
CA HIS A 75 15.37 -25.62 -13.03
C HIS A 75 15.90 -26.82 -12.23
N ASP A 76 15.98 -26.69 -10.91
CA ASP A 76 16.47 -27.75 -10.02
C ASP A 76 15.63 -29.05 -10.16
N LEU A 77 14.31 -28.90 -10.28
CA LEU A 77 13.41 -30.04 -10.51
C LEU A 77 13.57 -30.67 -11.90
N GLN A 78 13.79 -29.86 -12.95
CA GLN A 78 14.05 -30.37 -14.30
C GLN A 78 15.34 -31.22 -14.32
N VAL A 79 16.41 -30.70 -13.72
CA VAL A 79 17.69 -31.39 -13.59
C VAL A 79 17.53 -32.72 -12.83
N LEU A 80 16.82 -32.72 -11.69
CA LEU A 80 16.59 -33.94 -10.91
C LEU A 80 15.77 -35.01 -11.65
N LEU A 81 14.84 -34.58 -12.52
CA LEU A 81 13.99 -35.48 -13.29
C LEU A 81 14.64 -35.98 -14.59
N GLY A 82 15.88 -35.57 -14.88
CA GLY A 82 16.60 -35.97 -16.10
C GLY A 82 15.95 -35.45 -17.39
N LYS A 83 15.11 -34.42 -17.28
CA LYS A 83 14.56 -33.70 -18.43
C LYS A 83 15.37 -32.42 -18.55
N GLU A 84 16.25 -32.34 -19.54
CA GLU A 84 16.96 -31.08 -19.86
C GLU A 84 15.98 -29.89 -19.94
#